data_AF-A0A7S1A0B8-F1
#
_entry.id   AF-A0A7S1A0B8-F1
#
_cell.length_a   1.000
_cell.length_b   1.000
_cell.length_c   1.000
_cell.angle_alpha   90.00
_cell.angle_beta   90.00
_cell.angle_gamma   90.00
#
_symmetry.space_group_name_H-M   'P 1'
#
loop_
_entity.id
_entity.type
_entity.pdbx_description
1 polymer ?
#
loop_
_entity_poly.entity_id
_entity_poly.type
_entity_poly.pdbx_seq_one_letter_code
_entity_poly.pdbx_strand_id
1 'polypeptide(L)'
;MDLVLVMISVIETILANSSLQLSHIRVLRLFKVFRTLRVVREVPFLSRLRMMMSAIASSVASLVWAIVLLFFTIFMFSCVFLQGATQYILNDIEFSDSNITFLAEFFPNMQLTMLTLFMTTTGGINWWDVEGVLLDIGWVYGALFVVYIAIMILALLNIVTGIFLNDALEMAANDREIQKKNQKEKRMEIADELRSMFHMLDTDASGTITFEEFES
;
A
#
# COMPACT_ATOMS: atom_id res chain seq x y z
N MET A 1 14.03 13.43 3.49
CA MET A 1 14.56 12.77 2.27
C MET A 1 15.96 13.27 1.92
N ASP A 2 16.16 14.57 1.71
CA ASP A 2 17.48 15.12 1.30
C ASP A 2 18.59 14.90 2.35
N LEU A 3 18.26 15.04 3.64
CA LEU A 3 19.19 14.84 4.76
C LEU A 3 19.67 13.38 4.87
N VAL A 4 18.77 12.41 4.65
CA VAL A 4 19.09 10.97 4.66
C VAL A 4 20.06 10.61 3.54
N LEU A 5 19.87 11.17 2.34
CA LEU A 5 20.76 10.94 1.20
C LEU A 5 22.16 11.54 1.40
N VAL A 6 22.23 12.71 2.05
CA VAL A 6 23.51 13.33 2.40
C VAL A 6 24.27 12.44 3.40
N MET A 7 23.59 11.93 4.42
CA MET A 7 24.20 11.02 5.40
C MET A 7 24.72 9.72 4.75
N ILE A 8 23.94 9.12 3.85
CA ILE A 8 24.35 7.93 3.10
C ILE A 8 25.59 8.21 2.24
N SER A 9 25.65 9.37 1.57
CA SER A 9 26.80 9.75 0.75
C SER A 9 28.07 10.00 1.57
N VAL A 10 27.92 10.54 2.79
CA VAL A 10 29.05 10.74 3.71
C VAL A 10 29.56 9.39 4.22
N ILE A 11 28.66 8.49 4.62
CA ILE A 11 28.99 7.13 5.04
C ILE A 11 29.70 6.36 3.91
N GLU A 12 29.21 6.46 2.68
CA GLU A 12 29.85 5.84 1.51
C GLU A 12 31.28 6.37 1.30
N THR A 13 31.50 7.67 1.47
CA THR A 13 32.82 8.29 1.30
C THR A 13 33.80 7.86 2.39
N ILE A 14 33.35 7.79 3.65
CA ILE A 14 34.15 7.33 4.78
C ILE A 14 34.51 5.85 4.63
N LEU A 15 33.54 5.02 4.23
CA LEU A 15 33.73 3.58 4.02
C LEU A 15 34.59 3.26 2.79
N ALA A 16 34.51 4.07 1.72
CA ALA A 16 35.37 3.91 0.54
C ALA A 16 36.83 4.27 0.82
N ASN A 17 37.07 5.19 1.77
CA ASN A 17 38.42 5.59 2.21
C ASN A 17 39.01 4.65 3.26
N SER A 18 38.21 3.76 3.85
CA SER A 18 38.69 2.69 4.73
C SER A 18 38.91 1.43 3.91
N SER A 19 40.04 0.75 4.10
CA SER A 19 40.49 -0.44 3.38
C SER A 19 39.69 -1.72 3.72
N LEU A 20 38.38 -1.58 3.97
CA LEU A 20 37.49 -2.68 4.29
C LEU A 20 37.09 -3.44 3.02
N GLN A 21 36.97 -4.75 3.18
CA GLN A 21 36.93 -5.78 2.15
C GLN A 21 35.95 -5.51 0.99
N LEU A 22 36.43 -5.79 -0.24
CA LEU A 22 35.83 -5.49 -1.55
C LEU A 22 34.40 -6.03 -1.79
N SER A 23 33.89 -6.94 -0.94
CA SER A 23 32.55 -7.52 -1.07
C SER A 23 31.44 -6.51 -0.71
N HIS A 24 31.61 -5.75 0.38
CA HIS A 24 30.63 -4.74 0.83
C HIS A 24 30.59 -3.50 -0.08
N ILE A 25 31.68 -3.23 -0.81
CA ILE A 25 31.77 -2.12 -1.77
C ILE A 25 30.86 -2.34 -3.00
N ARG A 26 30.56 -3.59 -3.39
CA ARG A 26 29.72 -3.86 -4.56
C ARG A 26 28.25 -3.47 -4.34
N VAL A 27 27.70 -3.76 -3.15
CA VAL A 27 26.33 -3.35 -2.80
C VAL A 27 26.24 -1.83 -2.67
N LEU A 28 27.28 -1.17 -2.15
CA LEU A 28 27.34 0.30 -2.08
C LEU A 28 27.38 0.98 -3.47
N ARG A 29 27.90 0.33 -4.51
CA ARG A 29 27.81 0.84 -5.89
C ARG A 29 26.37 0.89 -6.41
N LEU A 30 25.48 0.01 -5.94
CA LEU A 30 24.05 0.08 -6.27
C LEU A 30 23.38 1.29 -5.59
N PHE A 31 23.87 1.72 -4.43
CA PHE A 31 23.39 2.94 -3.79
C PHE A 31 23.71 4.21 -4.58
N LYS A 32 24.75 4.21 -5.43
CA LYS A 32 25.02 5.32 -6.37
C LYS A 32 23.88 5.53 -7.37
N VAL A 33 23.06 4.52 -7.67
CA VAL A 33 21.89 4.66 -8.54
C VAL A 33 20.84 5.59 -7.91
N PHE A 34 20.71 5.60 -6.58
CA PHE A 34 19.85 6.58 -5.89
C PHE A 34 20.34 8.02 -6.04
N ARG A 35 21.63 8.22 -6.29
CA ARG A 35 22.20 9.54 -6.58
C ARG A 35 21.83 10.02 -7.98
N THR A 36 21.87 9.15 -8.99
CA THR A 36 21.41 9.48 -10.35
C THR A 36 19.89 9.63 -10.45
N LEU A 37 19.11 8.98 -9.57
CA LEU A 37 17.67 9.23 -9.43
C LEU A 37 17.33 10.67 -9.01
N ARG A 38 18.28 11.50 -8.54
CA ARG A 38 18.04 12.94 -8.35
C ARG A 38 17.72 13.66 -9.65
N VAL A 39 18.27 13.21 -10.78
CA VAL A 39 17.97 13.77 -12.11
C VAL A 39 16.49 13.61 -12.44
N VAL A 40 15.82 12.58 -11.89
CA VAL A 40 14.37 12.39 -12.04
C VAL A 40 13.56 13.55 -11.43
N ARG A 41 14.13 14.27 -10.46
CA ARG A 41 13.47 15.38 -9.76
C ARG A 41 13.45 16.68 -10.58
N GLU A 42 14.46 16.89 -11.42
CA GLU A 42 14.63 18.10 -12.24
C GLU A 42 13.97 18.01 -13.62
N VAL A 43 13.54 16.80 -14.02
CA VAL A 43 12.96 16.59 -15.35
C VAL A 43 11.45 16.82 -15.32
N PRO A 44 10.92 17.86 -16.00
CA PRO A 44 9.49 18.20 -15.99
C PRO A 44 8.61 17.10 -16.62
N PHE A 45 9.14 16.27 -17.52
CA PHE A 45 8.44 15.09 -18.05
C PHE A 45 8.08 14.05 -16.97
N LEU A 46 8.91 13.93 -15.92
CA LEU A 46 8.71 12.98 -14.83
C LEU A 46 7.83 13.55 -13.71
N SER A 47 7.37 14.80 -13.84
CA SER A 47 6.44 15.41 -12.89
C SER A 47 5.13 14.63 -12.74
N ARG A 48 4.59 14.09 -13.83
CA ARG A 48 3.42 13.19 -13.83
C ARG A 48 3.72 11.88 -13.11
N LEU A 49 4.89 11.28 -13.36
CA LEU A 49 5.36 10.09 -12.64
C LEU A 49 5.52 10.35 -11.14
N ARG A 50 6.02 11.52 -10.73
CA ARG A 50 6.10 11.90 -9.31
C ARG A 50 4.72 12.03 -8.67
N MET A 51 3.76 12.60 -9.38
CA MET A 51 2.38 12.72 -8.89
C MET A 51 1.76 11.33 -8.69
N MET A 52 1.93 10.42 -9.65
CA MET A 52 1.49 9.02 -9.53
C MET A 52 2.24 8.28 -8.41
N MET A 53 3.57 8.45 -8.28
CA MET A 53 4.35 7.87 -7.19
C MET A 53 3.93 8.42 -5.82
N SER A 54 3.55 9.70 -5.72
CA SER A 54 3.05 10.29 -4.48
C SER A 54 1.69 9.70 -4.08
N ALA A 55 0.80 9.49 -5.05
CA ALA A 55 -0.49 8.83 -4.83
C ALA A 55 -0.31 7.36 -4.40
N ILE A 56 0.62 6.63 -5.04
CA ILE A 56 0.98 5.27 -4.63
C ILE A 56 1.59 5.28 -3.22
N ALA A 57 2.49 6.22 -2.92
CA ALA A 57 3.15 6.31 -1.62
C ALA A 57 2.16 6.59 -0.47
N SER A 58 1.10 7.36 -0.70
CA SER A 58 0.02 7.52 0.29
C SER A 58 -0.74 6.22 0.54
N SER A 59 -1.01 5.42 -0.50
CA SER A 59 -1.68 4.12 -0.36
C SER A 59 -0.78 3.04 0.27
N VAL A 60 0.54 3.14 0.09
CA VAL A 60 1.53 2.23 0.70
C VAL A 60 1.47 2.29 2.23
N ALA A 61 1.24 3.45 2.83
CA ALA A 61 1.17 3.56 4.29
C ALA A 61 0.02 2.72 4.87
N SER A 62 -1.16 2.77 4.27
CA SER A 62 -2.31 1.95 4.65
C SER A 62 -2.07 0.46 4.39
N LEU A 63 -1.40 0.13 3.28
CA LEU A 63 -1.03 -1.24 2.94
C LEU A 63 -0.03 -1.85 3.91
N VAL A 64 0.94 -1.07 4.40
CA VAL A 64 1.91 -1.56 5.39
C VAL A 64 1.21 -2.04 6.65
N TRP A 65 0.25 -1.28 7.17
CA TRP A 65 -0.51 -1.70 8.36
C TRP A 65 -1.36 -2.94 8.11
N ALA A 66 -1.96 -3.05 6.92
CA ALA A 66 -2.70 -4.25 6.53
C ALA A 66 -1.77 -5.48 6.45
N ILE A 67 -0.59 -5.34 5.85
CA ILE A 67 0.41 -6.42 5.76
C ILE A 67 0.89 -6.83 7.16
N VAL A 68 1.13 -5.88 8.06
CA VAL A 68 1.50 -6.16 9.46
C VAL A 68 0.41 -6.98 10.15
N LEU A 69 -0.85 -6.62 9.97
CA LEU A 69 -1.99 -7.35 10.55
C LEU A 69 -2.15 -8.75 9.96
N LEU A 70 -1.96 -8.91 8.64
CA LEU A 70 -1.93 -10.22 7.99
C LEU A 70 -0.79 -11.08 8.52
N PHE A 71 0.42 -10.53 8.62
CA PHE A 71 1.58 -11.24 9.15
C PHE A 71 1.36 -11.69 10.59
N PHE A 72 0.80 -10.83 11.43
CA PHE A 72 0.43 -11.17 12.81
C PHE A 72 -0.62 -12.29 12.87
N THR A 73 -1.62 -12.25 12.00
CA THR A 73 -2.65 -13.31 11.92
C THR A 73 -2.04 -14.65 11.51
N ILE A 74 -1.19 -14.66 10.47
CA ILE A 74 -0.46 -15.85 10.03
C ILE A 74 0.41 -16.42 11.18
N PHE A 75 1.12 -15.54 11.89
CA PHE A 75 1.94 -15.93 13.04
C PHE A 75 1.12 -16.61 14.13
N MET A 76 -0.02 -16.02 14.53
CA MET A 76 -0.88 -16.57 15.58
C MET A 76 -1.40 -17.97 15.23
N PHE A 77 -1.90 -18.18 14.02
CA PHE A 77 -2.37 -19.50 13.56
C PHE A 77 -1.21 -20.49 13.38
N SER A 78 -0.04 -20.03 12.92
CA SER A 78 1.14 -20.86 12.76
C SER A 78 1.60 -21.46 14.09
N CYS A 79 1.55 -20.72 15.19
CA CYS A 79 1.85 -21.26 16.52
C CYS A 79 0.96 -22.46 16.86
N VAL A 80 -0.35 -22.36 16.61
CA VAL A 80 -1.32 -23.40 16.92
C VAL A 80 -1.09 -24.64 16.07
N PHE A 81 -0.93 -24.49 14.76
CA PHE A 81 -0.74 -25.63 13.85
C PHE A 81 0.62 -26.29 14.04
N LEU A 82 1.69 -25.52 14.25
CA LEU A 82 3.02 -26.08 14.53
C LEU A 82 3.02 -26.87 15.83
N GLN A 83 2.34 -26.37 16.87
CA GLN A 83 2.21 -27.10 18.14
C GLN A 83 1.44 -28.41 17.94
N GLY A 84 0.32 -28.38 17.20
CA GLY A 84 -0.45 -29.58 16.87
C GLY A 84 0.35 -30.61 16.06
N ALA A 85 1.03 -30.15 15.00
CA ALA A 85 1.87 -31.00 14.15
C ALA A 85 3.02 -31.64 14.94
N THR A 86 3.72 -30.86 15.76
CA THR A 86 4.82 -31.38 16.58
C THR A 86 4.33 -32.41 17.59
N GLN A 87 3.20 -32.13 18.25
CA GLN A 87 2.60 -33.05 19.22
C GLN A 87 2.12 -34.34 18.55
N TYR A 88 1.58 -34.26 17.35
CA TYR A 88 1.15 -35.41 16.56
C TYR A 88 2.35 -36.31 16.19
N ILE A 89 3.42 -35.72 15.63
CA ILE A 89 4.64 -36.45 15.24
C ILE A 89 5.32 -37.14 16.45
N LEU A 90 5.27 -36.53 17.64
CA LEU A 90 5.91 -37.08 18.84
C LEU A 90 5.13 -38.21 19.51
N ASN A 91 3.80 -38.19 19.43
CA ASN A 91 2.94 -39.13 20.17
C ASN A 91 2.51 -40.34 19.34
N ASP A 92 2.49 -40.23 18.01
CA ASP A 92 1.92 -41.27 17.16
C ASP A 92 3.00 -41.92 16.27
N ILE A 93 3.36 -43.16 16.60
CA ILE A 93 4.37 -43.95 15.89
C ILE A 93 3.71 -44.87 14.83
N GLU A 94 2.38 -45.02 14.84
CA GLU A 94 1.66 -46.08 14.08
C GLU A 94 0.88 -45.61 12.83
N PHE A 95 0.86 -44.32 12.47
CA PHE A 95 0.09 -43.83 11.31
C PHE A 95 0.91 -43.58 10.03
N SER A 96 0.19 -43.61 8.89
CA SER A 96 0.68 -43.54 7.50
C SER A 96 1.89 -42.63 7.31
N ASP A 97 3.01 -43.22 6.86
CA ASP A 97 4.28 -42.54 6.52
C ASP A 97 4.05 -41.27 5.68
N SER A 98 3.01 -41.23 4.85
CA SER A 98 2.67 -40.09 3.99
C SER A 98 2.36 -38.80 4.76
N ASN A 99 1.58 -38.88 5.84
CA ASN A 99 1.09 -37.68 6.54
C ASN A 99 2.16 -37.11 7.47
N ILE A 100 2.95 -37.99 8.09
CA ILE A 100 4.11 -37.60 8.87
C ILE A 100 5.15 -36.94 7.98
N THR A 101 5.39 -37.49 6.78
CA THR A 101 6.30 -36.88 5.79
C THR A 101 5.79 -35.50 5.37
N PHE A 102 4.49 -35.36 5.11
CA PHE A 102 3.88 -34.06 4.78
C PHE A 102 4.04 -33.03 5.90
N LEU A 103 3.74 -33.40 7.14
CA LEU A 103 3.91 -32.51 8.29
C LEU A 103 5.39 -32.15 8.53
N ALA A 104 6.31 -33.08 8.33
CA ALA A 104 7.75 -32.82 8.44
C ALA A 104 8.27 -31.89 7.33
N GLU A 105 7.66 -31.89 6.15
CA GLU A 105 8.04 -31.00 5.05
C GLU A 105 7.44 -29.59 5.21
N PHE A 106 6.14 -29.50 5.53
CA PHE A 106 5.40 -28.23 5.54
C PHE A 106 5.27 -27.57 6.92
N PHE A 107 5.42 -28.31 8.02
CA PHE A 107 5.37 -27.82 9.40
C PHE A 107 6.65 -28.12 10.23
N PRO A 108 7.89 -28.05 9.69
CA PRO A 108 9.10 -28.38 10.46
C PRO A 108 9.49 -27.32 11.49
N ASN A 109 9.23 -26.04 11.21
CA ASN A 109 9.56 -24.92 12.08
C ASN A 109 8.61 -23.74 11.82
N MET A 110 8.73 -22.71 12.66
CA MET A 110 7.81 -21.57 12.64
C MET A 110 7.81 -20.83 11.31
N GLN A 111 8.99 -20.54 10.74
CA GLN A 111 9.12 -19.77 9.52
C GLN A 111 8.51 -20.52 8.32
N LEU A 112 8.79 -21.83 8.22
CA LEU A 112 8.21 -22.66 7.17
C LEU A 112 6.72 -22.88 7.37
N THR A 113 6.23 -23.01 8.60
CA THR A 113 4.79 -23.08 8.88
C THR A 113 4.07 -21.81 8.42
N MET A 114 4.63 -20.64 8.75
CA MET A 114 4.10 -19.35 8.26
C MET A 114 4.11 -19.27 6.74
N LEU A 115 5.17 -19.77 6.10
CA LEU A 115 5.26 -19.86 4.64
C LEU A 115 4.20 -20.80 4.06
N THR A 116 3.98 -21.97 4.67
CA THR A 116 2.94 -22.93 4.28
C THR A 116 1.55 -22.30 4.35
N LEU A 117 1.22 -21.64 5.47
CA LEU A 117 -0.05 -20.93 5.60
C LEU A 117 -0.21 -19.81 4.55
N PHE A 118 0.87 -19.06 4.27
CA PHE A 118 0.87 -18.08 3.19
C PHE A 118 0.67 -18.74 1.80
N MET A 119 1.31 -19.88 1.54
CA MET A 119 1.17 -20.64 0.29
C MET A 119 -0.26 -21.17 0.12
N THR A 120 -0.90 -21.68 1.17
CA THR A 120 -2.32 -22.12 1.11
C THR A 120 -3.26 -20.97 0.78
N THR A 121 -3.00 -19.78 1.33
CA THR A 121 -3.80 -18.58 1.07
C THR A 121 -3.59 -18.04 -0.35
N THR A 122 -2.36 -18.07 -0.86
CA THR A 122 -2.00 -17.51 -2.17
C THR A 122 -2.16 -18.49 -3.33
N GLY A 123 -2.51 -19.75 -3.06
CA GLY A 123 -2.70 -20.79 -4.07
C GLY A 123 -1.41 -21.50 -4.50
N GLY A 124 -0.36 -21.46 -3.69
CA GLY A 124 0.87 -22.22 -3.92
C GLY A 124 0.71 -23.72 -3.64
N ILE A 125 -0.06 -24.07 -2.61
CA ILE A 125 -0.48 -25.45 -2.30
C ILE A 125 -1.99 -25.48 -2.11
N ASN A 126 -2.64 -26.60 -2.45
CA ASN A 126 -4.08 -26.73 -2.28
C ASN A 126 -4.42 -26.80 -0.79
N TRP A 127 -5.29 -25.90 -0.32
CA TRP A 127 -5.71 -25.86 1.07
C TRP A 127 -6.42 -27.16 1.48
N TRP A 128 -7.07 -27.85 0.54
CA TRP A 128 -7.71 -29.15 0.76
C TRP A 128 -6.73 -30.23 1.23
N ASP A 129 -5.52 -30.27 0.65
CA ASP A 129 -4.50 -31.25 1.00
C ASP A 129 -3.99 -31.04 2.43
N VAL A 130 -3.86 -29.78 2.84
CA VAL A 130 -3.45 -29.40 4.21
C VAL A 130 -4.57 -29.69 5.21
N GLU A 131 -5.82 -29.41 4.87
CA GLU A 131 -6.97 -29.67 5.74
C GLU A 131 -7.09 -31.16 6.08
N GLY A 132 -6.95 -32.03 5.08
CA GLY A 132 -7.02 -33.48 5.28
C GLY A 132 -6.02 -33.97 6.33
N VAL A 133 -4.77 -33.52 6.25
CA VAL A 133 -3.72 -33.88 7.20
C VAL A 133 -4.00 -33.28 8.59
N LEU A 134 -4.53 -32.06 8.67
CA LEU A 134 -4.89 -31.43 9.95
C LEU A 134 -6.10 -32.09 10.62
N LEU A 135 -7.04 -32.66 9.85
CA LEU A 135 -8.17 -33.43 10.38
C LEU A 135 -7.72 -34.73 11.05
N ASP A 136 -6.65 -35.35 10.54
CA ASP A 136 -6.05 -36.55 11.14
C ASP A 136 -5.39 -36.24 12.50
N ILE A 137 -4.84 -35.03 12.67
CA ILE A 137 -4.39 -34.54 14.00
C ILE A 137 -5.59 -34.35 14.93
N GLY A 138 -6.69 -33.81 14.39
CA GLY A 138 -7.98 -33.74 15.08
C GLY A 138 -8.93 -32.76 14.42
N TRP A 139 -10.24 -33.05 14.53
CA TRP A 139 -11.30 -32.25 13.89
C TRP A 139 -11.25 -30.75 14.22
N VAL A 140 -10.80 -30.39 15.44
CA VAL A 140 -10.65 -28.99 15.88
C VAL A 140 -9.60 -28.26 15.05
N TYR A 141 -8.48 -28.92 14.70
CA TYR A 141 -7.42 -28.32 13.88
C TYR A 141 -7.90 -28.08 12.45
N GLY A 142 -8.61 -29.03 11.85
CA GLY A 142 -9.25 -28.83 10.54
C GLY A 142 -10.25 -27.66 10.55
N ALA A 143 -11.14 -27.60 11.55
CA ALA A 143 -12.10 -26.49 11.68
C ALA A 143 -11.41 -25.13 11.85
N LEU A 144 -10.37 -25.05 12.69
CA LEU A 144 -9.58 -23.82 12.85
C LEU A 144 -8.87 -23.41 11.56
N PHE A 145 -8.43 -24.37 10.74
CA PHE A 145 -7.79 -24.10 9.45
C PHE A 145 -8.77 -23.53 8.43
N VAL A 146 -9.99 -24.04 8.36
CA VAL A 146 -11.05 -23.46 7.52
C VAL A 146 -11.38 -22.02 7.96
N VAL A 147 -11.46 -21.78 9.28
CA VAL A 147 -11.65 -20.42 9.82
C VAL A 147 -10.49 -19.50 9.44
N TYR A 148 -9.25 -19.98 9.52
CA TYR A 148 -8.07 -19.25 9.06
C TYR A 148 -8.20 -18.84 7.58
N ILE A 149 -8.50 -19.79 6.70
CA ILE A 149 -8.68 -19.53 5.25
C ILE A 149 -9.78 -18.49 5.02
N ALA A 150 -10.93 -18.63 5.68
CA ALA A 150 -12.02 -17.66 5.55
C ALA A 150 -11.61 -16.25 5.99
N ILE A 151 -10.94 -16.11 7.14
CA ILE A 151 -10.42 -14.83 7.64
C ILE A 151 -9.43 -14.23 6.64
N MET A 152 -8.50 -15.02 6.11
CA MET A 152 -7.49 -14.55 5.17
C MET A 152 -8.09 -14.07 3.84
N ILE A 153 -9.04 -14.83 3.27
CA ILE A 153 -9.74 -14.43 2.04
C ILE A 153 -10.52 -13.13 2.27
N LEU A 154 -11.28 -13.04 3.37
CA LEU A 154 -12.01 -11.81 3.72
C LEU A 154 -11.07 -10.63 3.94
N ALA A 155 -9.94 -10.83 4.62
CA ALA A 155 -8.95 -9.79 4.84
C ALA A 155 -8.35 -9.29 3.52
N LEU A 156 -7.96 -10.18 2.62
CA LEU A 156 -7.46 -9.82 1.29
C LEU A 156 -8.51 -9.05 0.47
N LEU A 157 -9.75 -9.53 0.46
CA LEU A 157 -10.85 -8.84 -0.22
C LEU A 157 -11.11 -7.45 0.37
N ASN A 158 -11.06 -7.31 1.70
CA ASN A 158 -11.23 -6.01 2.37
C ASN A 158 -10.07 -5.04 2.08
N ILE A 159 -8.83 -5.53 1.96
CA ILE A 159 -7.68 -4.71 1.58
C ILE A 159 -7.86 -4.19 0.15
N VAL A 160 -8.19 -5.08 -0.79
CA VAL A 160 -8.42 -4.71 -2.19
C VAL A 160 -9.57 -3.72 -2.31
N THR A 161 -10.69 -3.99 -1.63
CA THR A 161 -11.85 -3.09 -1.58
C THR A 161 -11.48 -1.73 -0.99
N GLY A 162 -10.68 -1.71 0.09
CA GLY A 162 -10.19 -0.49 0.71
C GLY A 162 -9.35 0.38 -0.22
N ILE A 163 -8.49 -0.23 -1.06
CA ILE A 163 -7.72 0.51 -2.07
C ILE A 163 -8.66 1.15 -3.09
N PHE A 164 -9.57 0.38 -3.70
CA PHE A 164 -10.49 0.91 -4.71
C PHE A 164 -11.44 1.97 -4.14
N LEU A 165 -11.87 1.81 -2.88
CA LEU A 165 -12.69 2.79 -2.20
C LEU A 165 -11.93 4.11 -1.99
N ASN A 166 -10.66 4.04 -1.59
CA ASN A 166 -9.84 5.23 -1.39
C ASN A 166 -9.64 6.00 -2.70
N ASP A 167 -9.35 5.30 -3.80
CA ASP A 167 -9.20 5.90 -5.12
C ASP A 167 -10.52 6.54 -5.59
N ALA A 168 -11.66 5.87 -5.39
CA ALA A 168 -12.98 6.40 -5.73
C ALA A 168 -13.33 7.66 -4.92
N LEU A 169 -12.99 7.68 -3.63
CA LEU A 169 -13.19 8.84 -2.75
C LEU A 169 -12.30 10.02 -3.15
N GLU A 170 -11.03 9.76 -3.50
CA GLU A 170 -10.10 10.79 -3.97
C GLU A 170 -10.58 11.41 -5.30
N MET A 171 -11.01 10.58 -6.25
CA MET A 171 -11.60 11.05 -7.50
C MET A 171 -12.85 11.91 -7.26
N ALA A 172 -13.75 11.47 -6.37
CA ALA A 172 -14.96 12.23 -6.03
C ALA A 172 -14.65 13.56 -5.32
N ALA A 173 -13.60 13.60 -4.50
CA ALA A 173 -13.14 14.82 -3.84
C ALA A 173 -12.56 15.81 -4.85
N ASN A 174 -11.73 15.33 -5.77
CA ASN A 174 -11.08 16.16 -6.79
C ASN A 174 -12.12 16.75 -7.77
N ASP A 175 -13.12 15.97 -8.18
CA ASP A 175 -14.20 16.47 -9.05
C ASP A 175 -15.01 17.59 -8.37
N ARG A 176 -15.27 17.48 -7.07
CA ARG A 176 -15.92 18.56 -6.28
C ARG A 176 -15.06 19.82 -6.21
N GLU A 177 -13.75 19.70 -6.06
CA GLU A 177 -12.85 20.87 -6.05
C GLU A 177 -12.82 21.57 -7.42
N ILE A 178 -12.75 20.80 -8.51
CA ILE A 178 -12.80 21.33 -9.87
C ILE A 178 -14.14 22.06 -10.11
N GLN A 179 -15.26 21.46 -9.72
CA GLN A 179 -16.57 22.11 -9.87
C GLN A 179 -16.69 23.41 -9.07
N LYS A 180 -16.18 23.46 -7.83
CA LYS A 180 -16.14 24.68 -7.02
C LYS A 180 -15.30 25.78 -7.67
N LYS A 181 -14.13 25.41 -8.21
CA LYS A 181 -13.25 26.35 -8.91
C LYS A 181 -13.94 26.95 -10.13
N ASN A 182 -14.56 26.10 -10.97
CA ASN A 182 -15.29 26.54 -12.16
C ASN A 182 -16.48 27.45 -11.81
N GLN A 183 -17.21 27.16 -10.72
CA GLN A 183 -18.29 28.04 -10.25
C GLN A 183 -17.79 29.41 -9.77
N LYS A 184 -16.63 29.44 -9.08
CA LYS A 184 -16.02 30.69 -8.63
C LYS A 184 -15.55 31.53 -9.81
N GLU A 185 -14.92 30.92 -10.81
CA GLU A 185 -14.49 31.60 -12.04
C GLU A 185 -15.68 32.21 -12.78
N LYS A 186 -16.77 31.46 -12.98
CA LYS A 186 -18.00 31.99 -13.59
C LYS A 186 -18.61 33.16 -12.82
N ARG A 187 -18.58 33.12 -11.48
CA ARG A 187 -19.09 34.24 -10.66
C ARG A 187 -18.24 35.49 -10.79
N MET A 188 -16.91 35.35 -10.89
CA MET A 188 -16.02 36.48 -11.12
C MET A 188 -16.22 37.06 -12.52
N GLU A 189 -16.38 36.20 -13.53
CA GLU A 189 -16.67 36.62 -14.91
C GLU A 189 -17.98 37.43 -15.00
N ILE A 190 -19.06 36.96 -14.39
CA ILE A 190 -20.34 37.69 -14.32
C ILE A 190 -20.19 39.01 -13.55
N ALA A 191 -19.42 39.03 -12.46
CA ALA A 191 -19.19 40.26 -11.69
C ALA A 191 -18.39 41.31 -12.48
N ASP A 192 -17.38 40.88 -13.23
CA ASP A 192 -16.59 41.75 -14.10
C ASP A 192 -17.44 42.26 -15.27
N GLU A 193 -18.29 41.41 -15.85
CA GLU A 193 -19.23 41.79 -16.91
C GLU A 193 -20.25 42.84 -16.41
N LEU A 194 -20.89 42.59 -15.26
CA LEU A 194 -21.78 43.56 -14.62
C LEU A 194 -21.07 44.89 -14.31
N ARG A 195 -19.85 44.82 -13.79
CA ARG A 195 -19.06 46.02 -13.49
C ARG A 195 -18.73 46.81 -14.75
N SER A 196 -18.43 46.12 -15.86
CA SER A 196 -18.20 46.77 -17.15
C SER A 196 -19.47 47.44 -17.68
N MET A 197 -20.63 46.80 -17.55
CA MET A 197 -21.92 47.39 -17.92
C MET A 197 -22.24 48.64 -17.11
N PHE A 198 -22.05 48.59 -15.79
CA PHE A 198 -22.26 49.75 -14.93
C PHE A 198 -21.31 50.91 -15.25
N HIS A 199 -20.05 50.63 -15.59
CA HIS A 199 -19.11 51.65 -16.07
C HIS A 199 -19.46 52.23 -17.44
N MET A 200 -20.16 51.50 -18.30
CA MET A 200 -20.64 52.02 -19.59
C MET A 200 -21.87 52.92 -19.43
N LEU A 201 -22.69 52.69 -18.40
CA LEU A 201 -23.89 53.49 -18.09
C LEU A 201 -23.57 54.76 -17.30
N ASP A 202 -22.56 54.72 -16.42
CA ASP A 202 -22.08 55.88 -15.65
C ASP A 202 -21.34 56.86 -16.56
N THR A 203 -22.09 57.80 -17.15
CA THR A 203 -21.61 58.67 -18.23
C THR A 203 -20.85 59.87 -17.65
N ASP A 204 -21.17 60.25 -16.41
CA ASP A 204 -20.54 61.35 -15.69
C ASP A 204 -19.38 60.92 -14.77
N ALA A 205 -19.12 59.61 -14.66
CA ALA A 205 -18.11 58.99 -13.80
C ALA A 205 -18.29 59.33 -12.31
N SER A 206 -19.52 59.59 -11.88
CA SER A 206 -19.86 59.88 -10.48
C SER A 206 -19.73 58.66 -9.57
N GLY A 207 -19.67 57.44 -10.14
CA GLY A 207 -19.68 56.19 -9.39
C GLY A 207 -21.07 55.79 -8.89
N THR A 208 -22.12 56.49 -9.32
CA THR A 208 -23.52 56.22 -9.01
C THR A 208 -24.35 56.30 -10.29
N ILE A 209 -25.33 55.41 -10.47
CA ILE A 209 -26.19 55.44 -11.65
C ILE A 209 -27.49 56.16 -11.32
N THR A 210 -27.76 57.23 -12.04
CA THR A 210 -29.03 57.97 -11.94
C THR A 210 -30.12 57.32 -12.80
N PHE A 211 -31.39 57.59 -12.50
CA PHE A 211 -32.51 57.01 -13.26
C PHE A 211 -32.49 57.45 -14.74
N GLU A 212 -32.01 58.67 -15.03
CA GLU A 212 -31.85 59.17 -16.40
C GLU A 212 -30.75 58.43 -17.17
N GLU A 213 -29.63 58.09 -16.52
CA GLU A 213 -28.57 57.25 -17.12
C GLU A 213 -28.99 55.79 -17.32
N PHE A 214 -29.97 55.30 -16.56
CA PHE A 214 -30.51 53.95 -16.68
C PHE A 214 -31.52 53.81 -17.83
N GLU A 215 -32.21 54.89 -18.20
CA GLU A 215 -33.22 54.91 -19.29
C GLU A 215 -32.65 55.30 -20.66
N SER A 216 -31.42 55.81 -20.73
CA SER A 216 -30.73 56.24 -21.96
C SER A 216 -30.03 55.11 -22.71
#